data_AF-A0A6A3RT28-F1
#
_entry.id   AF-A0A6A3RT28-F1
#
_cell.length_a   1.000
_cell.length_b   1.000
_cell.length_c   1.000
_cell.angle_alpha   90.00
_cell.angle_beta   90.00
_cell.angle_gamma   90.00
#
_symmetry.space_group_name_H-M   'P 1'
#
loop_
_entity.id
_entity.type
_entity.pdbx_description
1 polymer ?
#
loop_
_entity_poly.entity_id
_entity_poly.type
_entity_poly.pdbx_seq_one_letter_code
_entity_poly.pdbx_strand_id
1 'polypeptide(L)'
;MASPAGLDADNLDAKNLDVKNLDAENGDAGTRGTNDPVGKDMDAGRGKAQVLAVTTRSAAARMTTRRSRPPEVLEELVVQRLRLDRIRAAQDEEVWIVYLKKYLRGDVGDLSRREVKNCQKLAPQYEEGESGLLYYQSRSDCRNLKDQELSLAPG
;
A
#
# COMPACT_ATOMS: atom_id res chain seq x y z
N MET A 1 -9.31 -39.36 36.44
CA MET A 1 -9.71 -37.94 36.41
C MET A 1 -8.53 -37.10 36.86
N ALA A 2 -7.79 -36.54 35.90
CA ALA A 2 -6.74 -35.54 36.15
C ALA A 2 -6.61 -34.72 34.88
N SER A 3 -7.06 -33.46 34.93
CA SER A 3 -6.74 -32.45 33.91
C SER A 3 -5.38 -31.85 34.23
N PRO A 4 -4.55 -31.55 33.22
CA PRO A 4 -3.69 -30.38 33.24
C PRO A 4 -4.37 -29.31 32.36
N ALA A 5 -4.86 -28.22 32.96
CA ALA A 5 -4.09 -27.01 33.27
C ALA A 5 -3.50 -26.41 31.99
N GLY A 6 -4.09 -25.28 31.59
CA GLY A 6 -3.76 -24.54 30.38
C GLY A 6 -2.30 -24.09 30.37
N LEU A 7 -1.74 -24.05 29.17
CA LEU A 7 -0.47 -23.39 28.92
C LEU A 7 -0.79 -22.15 28.09
N ASP A 8 -0.46 -21.03 28.73
CA ASP A 8 -0.76 -19.68 28.33
C ASP A 8 -0.10 -19.33 26.99
N ALA A 9 -0.91 -18.70 26.14
CA ALA A 9 -0.49 -18.18 24.86
C ALA A 9 0.06 -16.77 25.08
N ASP A 10 1.36 -16.64 25.39
CA ASP A 10 2.06 -15.34 25.37
C ASP A 10 3.56 -15.55 25.14
N ASN A 11 4.01 -15.52 23.88
CA ASN A 11 5.39 -15.16 23.56
C ASN A 11 5.52 -14.63 22.12
N LEU A 12 4.93 -13.47 21.86
CA LEU A 12 5.28 -12.64 20.70
C LEU A 12 6.35 -11.64 21.17
N ASP A 13 7.62 -12.04 21.13
CA ASP A 13 8.76 -11.14 21.30
C ASP A 13 8.90 -10.27 20.04
N ALA A 14 8.03 -9.27 19.93
CA ALA A 14 8.19 -8.19 18.98
C ALA A 14 9.32 -7.29 19.48
N LYS A 15 10.56 -7.61 19.07
CA LYS A 15 11.72 -6.78 19.35
C LYS A 15 11.47 -5.36 18.85
N ASN A 16 11.43 -4.45 19.81
CA ASN A 16 11.31 -3.01 19.66
C ASN A 16 12.47 -2.49 18.78
N LEU A 17 12.16 -2.03 17.56
CA LEU A 17 13.13 -1.34 16.71
C LEU A 17 13.11 0.14 17.10
N ASP A 18 14.10 0.55 17.89
CA ASP A 18 14.39 1.95 18.19
C ASP A 18 14.64 2.72 16.88
N VAL A 19 13.61 3.40 16.38
CA VAL A 19 13.75 4.40 15.31
C VAL A 19 14.40 5.63 15.94
N LYS A 20 15.72 5.72 15.80
CA LYS A 20 16.46 6.94 16.14
C LYS A 20 15.92 8.09 15.29
N ASN A 21 15.53 9.18 15.97
CA ASN A 21 15.22 10.48 15.40
C ASN A 21 16.28 10.86 14.36
N LEU A 22 15.84 11.11 13.12
CA LEU A 22 16.65 11.85 12.15
C LEU A 22 16.31 13.32 12.35
N ASP A 23 17.25 14.05 12.96
CA ASP A 23 17.16 15.49 13.14
C ASP A 23 17.05 16.17 11.77
N ALA A 24 15.93 16.83 11.51
CA ALA A 24 15.77 17.67 10.34
C ALA A 24 16.56 18.96 10.55
N GLU A 25 17.74 19.07 9.94
CA GLU A 25 18.45 20.35 9.83
C GLU A 25 17.59 21.34 9.03
N ASN A 26 17.17 22.42 9.69
CA ASN A 26 16.61 23.59 9.03
C ASN A 26 17.73 24.31 8.28
N GLY A 27 17.78 24.13 6.96
CA GLY A 27 18.60 24.96 6.08
C GLY A 27 18.07 26.40 6.04
N ASP A 28 18.77 27.29 6.73
CA ASP A 28 18.55 28.75 6.74
C ASP A 28 18.77 29.34 5.33
N ALA A 29 17.70 29.82 4.70
CA ALA A 29 17.75 30.49 3.41
C ALA A 29 18.22 31.95 3.60
N GLY A 30 19.54 32.15 3.65
CA GLY A 30 20.16 33.46 3.70
C GLY A 30 19.80 34.31 2.47
N THR A 31 19.03 35.38 2.69
CA THR A 31 18.84 36.47 1.72
C THR A 31 20.11 37.32 1.66
N ARG A 32 21.01 36.98 0.72
CA ARG A 32 22.14 37.86 0.37
C ARG A 32 21.61 39.07 -0.40
N GLY A 33 21.41 40.16 0.32
CA GLY A 33 21.46 41.50 -0.25
C GLY A 33 22.92 41.92 -0.41
N THR A 34 23.33 42.22 -1.63
CA THR A 34 24.52 43.05 -1.88
C THR A 34 24.12 44.16 -2.84
N ASN A 35 24.15 45.37 -2.29
CA ASN A 35 24.06 46.62 -3.02
C ASN A 35 25.28 46.76 -3.92
N ASP A 36 25.07 46.99 -5.21
CA ASP A 36 26.10 47.56 -6.08
C ASP A 36 25.65 48.95 -6.53
N PRO A 37 26.39 50.02 -6.17
CA PRO A 37 26.23 51.32 -6.81
C PRO A 37 27.17 51.42 -8.02
N VAL A 38 26.80 52.32 -8.94
CA VAL A 38 27.61 52.92 -10.01
C VAL A 38 27.29 52.44 -11.43
N GLY A 39 26.69 53.38 -12.16
CA GLY A 39 26.62 53.42 -13.62
C GLY A 39 25.99 54.75 -14.01
N LYS A 40 26.83 55.77 -14.17
CA LYS A 40 26.46 57.08 -14.72
C LYS A 40 25.94 56.93 -16.14
N ASP A 41 25.02 57.83 -16.54
CA ASP A 41 25.17 58.70 -17.72
C ASP A 41 24.10 59.80 -17.69
N MET A 42 24.47 61.02 -18.13
CA MET A 42 23.67 62.25 -18.06
C MET A 42 22.79 62.43 -19.31
N ASP A 43 21.69 63.19 -19.20
CA ASP A 43 21.41 64.41 -20.00
C ASP A 43 19.91 64.64 -20.31
N ALA A 44 19.57 65.93 -20.30
CA ALA A 44 18.45 66.63 -20.93
C ALA A 44 17.00 66.40 -20.43
N GLY A 45 16.41 67.48 -19.90
CA GLY A 45 15.08 67.90 -20.35
C GLY A 45 13.96 68.02 -19.32
N ARG A 46 13.84 69.21 -18.73
CA ARG A 46 12.59 70.00 -18.67
C ARG A 46 11.27 69.23 -18.58
N GLY A 47 10.67 69.15 -17.38
CA GLY A 47 9.25 68.83 -17.23
C GLY A 47 8.78 68.91 -15.77
N LYS A 48 7.86 69.83 -15.47
CA LYS A 48 7.20 69.93 -14.17
C LYS A 48 6.30 68.70 -13.97
N ALA A 49 6.75 67.72 -13.21
CA ALA A 49 5.97 66.53 -12.88
C ALA A 49 5.04 66.82 -11.70
N GLN A 50 3.73 66.85 -11.95
CA GLN A 50 2.72 66.89 -10.91
C GLN A 50 2.70 65.52 -10.22
N VAL A 51 3.00 65.47 -8.92
CA VAL A 51 2.97 64.23 -8.13
C VAL A 51 1.51 63.88 -7.84
N LEU A 52 0.94 62.93 -8.60
CA LEU A 52 -0.35 62.33 -8.30
C LEU A 52 -0.13 61.21 -7.28
N ALA A 53 -0.62 61.40 -6.05
CA ALA A 53 -0.52 60.39 -5.00
C ALA A 53 -1.32 59.13 -5.39
N VAL A 54 -0.62 58.01 -5.58
CA VAL A 54 -1.23 56.68 -5.79
C VAL A 54 -1.52 56.07 -4.42
N THR A 55 -2.81 56.00 -4.06
CA THR A 55 -3.26 55.25 -2.88
C THR A 55 -3.35 53.77 -3.24
N THR A 56 -2.45 52.93 -2.72
CA THR A 56 -2.54 51.47 -2.87
C THR A 56 -3.57 50.94 -1.88
N ARG A 57 -4.62 50.28 -2.39
CA ARG A 57 -5.65 49.63 -1.58
C ARG A 57 -5.07 48.34 -1.01
N SER A 58 -4.80 48.29 0.29
CA SER A 58 -4.32 47.08 0.97
C SER A 58 -5.34 45.95 0.82
N ALA A 59 -4.95 44.85 0.16
CA ALA A 59 -5.76 43.64 0.03
C ALA A 59 -5.75 42.83 1.35
N ALA A 60 -6.30 43.40 2.42
CA ALA A 60 -6.58 42.68 3.65
C ALA A 60 -7.98 42.06 3.57
N ALA A 61 -8.15 41.09 2.66
CA ALA A 61 -9.34 40.24 2.62
C ALA A 61 -8.92 38.82 2.23
N ARG A 62 -8.07 38.20 3.07
CA ARG A 62 -7.84 36.75 3.02
C ARG A 62 -8.63 36.07 4.13
N MET A 63 -9.96 36.04 4.00
CA MET A 63 -10.75 34.96 4.59
C MET A 63 -10.85 33.84 3.55
N THR A 64 -9.71 33.19 3.32
CA THR A 64 -9.73 31.87 2.69
C THR A 64 -10.32 30.93 3.75
N THR A 65 -11.57 30.52 3.59
CA THR A 65 -12.02 29.23 4.12
C THR A 65 -11.16 28.16 3.46
N ARG A 66 -9.97 27.94 4.03
CA ARG A 66 -9.16 26.76 3.74
C ARG A 66 -10.03 25.59 4.18
N ARG A 67 -10.66 24.92 3.21
CA ARG A 67 -11.12 23.55 3.42
C ARG A 67 -9.93 22.82 4.03
N SER A 68 -10.10 22.38 5.28
CA SER A 68 -9.05 21.73 6.04
C SER A 68 -8.61 20.50 5.25
N ARG A 69 -7.47 20.60 4.56
CA ARG A 69 -6.78 19.40 4.10
C ARG A 69 -6.51 18.57 5.36
N PRO A 70 -6.77 17.25 5.37
CA PRO A 70 -6.38 16.42 6.49
C PRO A 70 -4.90 16.64 6.78
N PRO A 71 -4.45 16.59 8.06
CA PRO A 71 -3.03 16.63 8.37
C PRO A 71 -2.31 15.57 7.52
N GLU A 72 -1.21 15.93 6.87
CA GLU A 72 -0.43 15.03 6.00
C GLU A 72 -0.05 13.72 6.70
N VAL A 73 0.18 13.78 8.01
CA VAL A 73 0.39 12.64 8.90
C VAL A 73 -0.79 11.66 8.92
N LEU A 74 -2.03 12.17 8.83
CA LEU A 74 -3.23 11.33 8.79
C LEU A 74 -3.34 10.58 7.45
N GLU A 75 -2.97 11.24 6.34
CA GLU A 75 -2.89 10.60 5.01
C GLU A 75 -1.80 9.52 5.00
N GLU A 76 -0.66 9.76 5.64
CA GLU A 76 0.43 8.78 5.75
C GLU A 76 -0.01 7.53 6.53
N LEU A 77 -0.66 7.68 7.68
CA LEU A 77 -1.11 6.53 8.49
C LEU A 77 -2.11 5.64 7.71
N VAL A 78 -2.96 6.24 6.87
CA VAL A 78 -3.86 5.49 5.98
C VAL A 78 -3.06 4.70 4.95
N VAL A 79 -2.06 5.31 4.31
CA VAL A 79 -1.19 4.62 3.34
C VAL A 79 -0.41 3.49 3.99
N GLN A 80 0.15 3.71 5.18
CA GLN A 80 0.87 2.67 5.93
C GLN A 80 -0.05 1.50 6.27
N ARG A 81 -1.29 1.78 6.71
CA ARG A 81 -2.28 0.73 6.99
C ARG A 81 -2.62 -0.09 5.75
N LEU A 82 -2.88 0.57 4.62
CA LEU A 82 -3.16 -0.11 3.34
C LEU A 82 -1.99 -0.97 2.88
N ARG A 83 -0.75 -0.52 3.06
CA ARG A 83 0.45 -1.31 2.76
C ARG A 83 0.52 -2.55 3.64
N LEU A 84 0.29 -2.41 4.93
CA LEU A 84 0.31 -3.54 5.87
C LEU A 84 -0.78 -4.56 5.55
N ASP A 85 -2.00 -4.11 5.24
CA ASP A 85 -3.11 -4.99 4.91
C ASP A 85 -2.85 -5.76 3.60
N ARG A 86 -2.25 -5.12 2.60
CA ARG A 86 -1.83 -5.80 1.35
C ARG A 86 -0.73 -6.83 1.58
N ILE A 87 0.24 -6.53 2.44
CA ILE A 87 1.31 -7.48 2.79
C ILE A 87 0.73 -8.70 3.49
N ARG A 88 -0.19 -8.50 4.45
CA ARG A 88 -0.88 -9.59 5.13
C ARG A 88 -1.67 -10.46 4.17
N ALA A 89 -2.45 -9.84 3.28
CA ALA A 89 -3.20 -10.59 2.26
C ALA A 89 -2.28 -11.44 1.37
N ALA A 90 -1.16 -10.89 0.91
CA ALA A 90 -0.18 -11.63 0.13
C ALA A 90 0.46 -12.78 0.93
N GLN A 91 0.78 -12.56 2.21
CA GLN A 91 1.31 -13.61 3.08
C GLN A 91 0.30 -14.74 3.31
N ASP A 92 -0.95 -14.39 3.59
CA ASP A 92 -2.04 -15.35 3.75
C ASP A 92 -2.24 -16.14 2.44
N GLU A 93 -2.09 -15.48 1.29
CA GLU A 93 -2.11 -16.09 -0.04
C GLU A 93 -1.03 -17.15 -0.23
N GLU A 94 0.22 -16.82 0.03
CA GLU A 94 1.34 -17.77 -0.07
C GLU A 94 1.11 -19.00 0.84
N VAL A 95 0.59 -18.78 2.06
CA VAL A 95 0.32 -19.86 3.02
C VAL A 95 -0.75 -20.81 2.48
N TRP A 96 -1.90 -20.31 2.03
CA TRP A 96 -2.95 -21.23 1.55
C TRP A 96 -2.58 -21.88 0.21
N ILE A 97 -1.77 -21.24 -0.63
CA ILE A 97 -1.23 -21.83 -1.86
C ILE A 97 -0.36 -23.06 -1.53
N VAL A 98 0.54 -22.95 -0.54
CA VAL A 98 1.39 -24.07 -0.11
C VAL A 98 0.54 -25.23 0.40
N TYR A 99 -0.46 -24.95 1.23
CA TYR A 99 -1.35 -26.00 1.75
C TYR A 99 -2.20 -26.65 0.67
N LEU A 100 -2.71 -25.86 -0.28
CA LEU A 100 -3.53 -26.38 -1.35
C LEU A 100 -2.72 -27.29 -2.27
N LYS A 101 -1.48 -26.93 -2.60
CA LYS A 101 -0.57 -27.81 -3.36
C LYS A 101 -0.30 -29.13 -2.64
N LYS A 102 0.04 -29.08 -1.34
CA LYS A 102 0.21 -30.31 -0.53
C LYS A 102 -1.04 -31.19 -0.58
N TYR A 103 -2.22 -30.57 -0.43
CA TYR A 103 -3.49 -31.28 -0.52
C TYR A 103 -3.72 -31.93 -1.89
N LEU A 104 -3.47 -31.20 -2.99
CA LEU A 104 -3.64 -31.70 -4.36
C LEU A 104 -2.65 -32.83 -4.70
N ARG A 105 -1.44 -32.81 -4.15
CA ARG A 105 -0.43 -33.88 -4.28
C ARG A 105 -0.73 -35.10 -3.41
N GLY A 106 -1.63 -34.97 -2.44
CA GLY A 106 -1.98 -36.03 -1.49
C GLY A 106 -1.15 -36.03 -0.20
N ASP A 107 -0.25 -35.06 -0.02
CA ASP A 107 0.66 -34.92 1.14
C ASP A 107 -0.06 -34.28 2.34
N VAL A 108 -1.22 -34.85 2.72
CA VAL A 108 -2.08 -34.29 3.77
C VAL A 108 -1.59 -34.56 5.20
N GLY A 109 -0.59 -35.41 5.38
CA GLY A 109 -0.05 -35.78 6.69
C GLY A 109 0.55 -34.61 7.48
N ASP A 110 1.05 -33.61 6.76
CA ASP A 110 1.62 -32.38 7.35
C ASP A 110 0.56 -31.30 7.64
N LEU A 111 -0.68 -31.50 7.22
CA LEU A 111 -1.76 -30.51 7.36
C LEU A 111 -2.65 -30.86 8.56
N SER A 112 -3.02 -29.85 9.33
CA SER A 112 -4.06 -29.97 10.34
C SER A 112 -5.42 -30.28 9.70
N ARG A 113 -6.33 -30.87 10.49
CA ARG A 113 -7.72 -31.14 10.06
C ARG A 113 -8.43 -29.88 9.55
N ARG A 114 -8.10 -28.70 10.09
CA ARG A 114 -8.68 -27.42 9.65
C ARG A 114 -8.14 -27.02 8.28
N GLU A 115 -6.84 -27.13 8.06
CA GLU A 115 -6.21 -26.81 6.78
C GLU A 115 -6.69 -27.73 5.67
N VAL A 116 -6.78 -29.04 5.93
CA VAL A 116 -7.36 -30.02 5.00
C VAL A 116 -8.78 -29.63 4.60
N LYS A 117 -9.65 -29.27 5.58
CA LYS A 117 -11.01 -28.80 5.30
C LYS A 117 -11.06 -27.52 4.48
N ASN A 118 -10.12 -26.60 4.68
CA ASN A 118 -10.04 -25.38 3.89
C ASN A 118 -9.61 -25.70 2.45
N CYS A 119 -8.59 -26.55 2.28
CA CYS A 119 -8.11 -26.99 0.98
C CYS A 119 -9.21 -27.72 0.20
N GLN A 120 -9.97 -28.60 0.86
CA GLN A 120 -11.09 -29.32 0.25
C GLN A 120 -12.14 -28.39 -0.38
N LYS A 121 -12.36 -27.20 0.18
CA LYS A 121 -13.30 -26.21 -0.40
C LYS A 121 -12.75 -25.51 -1.65
N LEU A 122 -11.44 -25.35 -1.72
CA LEU A 122 -10.74 -24.64 -2.80
C LEU A 122 -10.32 -25.57 -3.93
N ALA A 123 -9.98 -26.83 -3.63
CA ALA A 123 -9.48 -27.81 -4.59
C ALA A 123 -10.31 -27.94 -5.87
N PRO A 124 -11.66 -27.88 -5.86
CA PRO A 124 -12.44 -27.94 -7.10
C PRO A 124 -12.27 -26.75 -8.05
N GLN A 125 -11.62 -25.67 -7.61
CA GLN A 125 -11.43 -24.44 -8.38
C GLN A 125 -10.01 -24.30 -8.91
N TYR A 126 -9.10 -25.17 -8.49
CA TYR A 126 -7.68 -25.05 -8.80
C TYR A 126 -7.08 -26.40 -9.19
N GLU A 127 -6.14 -26.34 -10.12
CA GLU A 127 -5.28 -27.45 -10.48
C GLU A 127 -3.81 -27.04 -10.37
N GLU A 128 -2.96 -27.96 -9.96
CA GLU A 128 -1.52 -27.75 -10.01
C GLU A 128 -1.00 -28.25 -11.35
N GLY A 129 -0.48 -27.34 -12.18
CA GLY A 129 0.11 -27.68 -13.46
C GLY A 129 1.52 -28.23 -13.32
N GLU A 130 2.11 -28.70 -14.42
CA GLU A 130 3.47 -29.27 -14.48
C GLU A 130 4.56 -28.30 -14.02
N SER A 131 4.33 -27.00 -14.19
CA SER A 131 5.21 -25.92 -13.69
C SER A 131 5.26 -25.84 -12.17
N GLY A 132 4.40 -26.59 -11.47
CA GLY A 132 4.20 -26.47 -10.04
C GLY A 132 3.52 -25.15 -9.69
N LEU A 133 2.74 -24.53 -10.57
CA LEU A 133 1.89 -23.38 -10.26
C LEU A 133 0.42 -23.82 -10.17
N LEU A 134 -0.36 -23.10 -9.37
CA LEU A 134 -1.81 -23.29 -9.31
C LEU A 134 -2.49 -22.48 -10.41
N TYR A 135 -3.34 -23.14 -11.18
CA TYR A 135 -4.18 -22.53 -12.22
C TYR A 135 -5.63 -22.57 -11.77
N TYR A 136 -6.35 -21.48 -11.99
CA TYR A 136 -7.77 -21.39 -11.69
C TYR A 136 -8.58 -22.06 -12.81
N GLN A 137 -9.38 -23.06 -12.45
CA GLN A 137 -10.27 -23.75 -13.39
C GLN A 137 -11.47 -22.88 -13.70
N SER A 138 -11.70 -22.61 -14.99
CA SER A 138 -12.90 -21.90 -15.41
C SER A 138 -14.12 -22.80 -15.18
N ARG A 139 -15.23 -22.26 -14.67
CA ARG A 139 -16.49 -23.03 -14.48
C ARG A 139 -17.01 -23.69 -15.78
N SER A 140 -16.43 -23.37 -16.93
CA SER A 140 -16.71 -24.01 -18.23
C SER A 140 -16.11 -25.42 -18.36
N ASP A 141 -15.02 -25.73 -17.65
CA ASP A 141 -14.27 -26.97 -17.83
C ASP A 141 -14.96 -28.17 -17.13
N CYS A 142 -15.82 -27.91 -16.13
CA CYS A 142 -16.69 -28.92 -15.54
C CYS A 142 -17.84 -29.39 -16.47
N ARG A 143 -18.07 -28.73 -17.62
CA ARG A 143 -19.09 -29.14 -18.60
C ARG A 143 -18.52 -30.11 -19.65
N ASN A 144 -17.28 -29.91 -20.09
CA ASN A 144 -16.72 -30.67 -21.21
C ASN A 144 -16.24 -32.09 -20.85
N LEU A 145 -16.05 -32.44 -19.57
CA LEU A 145 -15.64 -33.79 -19.19
C LEU A 145 -16.80 -34.81 -19.21
N LYS A 146 -18.05 -34.35 -19.15
CA LYS A 146 -19.23 -35.23 -19.22
C LYS A 146 -19.66 -35.55 -20.64
N ASP A 147 -19.28 -34.70 -21.61
CA ASP A 147 -19.68 -34.84 -23.00
C ASP A 147 -18.69 -35.69 -23.82
N GLN A 148 -17.46 -35.91 -23.32
CA GLN A 148 -16.43 -36.70 -24.01
C GLN A 148 -16.37 -38.19 -23.57
N GLU A 149 -16.95 -38.55 -22.42
CA GLU A 149 -17.02 -39.95 -21.97
C GLU A 149 -18.11 -40.77 -22.70
N LEU A 150 -19.05 -40.11 -23.38
CA LEU A 150 -20.17 -40.75 -24.09
C LEU A 150 -19.84 -41.19 -25.53
N SER A 151 -18.64 -40.91 -26.06
CA SER A 151 -18.27 -41.26 -27.44
C SER A 151 -17.35 -42.47 -27.59
N LEU A 152 -17.00 -43.17 -26.50
CA LEU A 152 -16.01 -44.26 -26.49
C LEU A 152 -16.54 -45.57 -25.89
N ALA A 153 -17.84 -45.86 -26.07
CA ALA A 153 -18.37 -47.20 -25.85
C ALA A 153 -18.43 -47.95 -27.21
N PRO A 154 -17.73 -49.09 -27.38
CA PRO A 154 -17.90 -49.93 -28.55
C PRO A 154 -19.27 -50.63 -28.52
N GLY A 155 -20.01 -50.52 -29.62
CA GLY A 155 -21.21 -51.33 -29.89
C GLY A 155 -20.89 -52.68 -30.49
#